data_AF-A0A9C9NK08-F1
#
_entry.id   AF-A0A9C9NK08-F1
#
_cell.length_a   1.000
_cell.length_b   1.000
_cell.length_c   1.000
_cell.angle_alpha   90.00
_cell.angle_beta   90.00
_cell.angle_gamma   90.00
#
_symmetry.space_group_name_H-M   'P 1'
#
loop_
_entity.id
_entity.type
_entity.pdbx_description
1 polymer ?
#
loop_
_entity_poly.entity_id
_entity_poly.type
_entity_poly.pdbx_seq_one_letter_code
_entity_poly.pdbx_strand_id
1 'polypeptide(L)'
;MSGQGTVGSGYVVTFGVINPNGTPRTGLVAGDFTVRVENPQNTFSTAPAVSEVGGGQYRFTLPGAFTTTHGAGEYGWSVELTNPPVDLISNWVTFFLRDPDDLETETSAAARAVTNQAEHDQTQADVALVETEAAAAAREVTNTAEHAQTQLDIANLNDPDVAAIADGVWDEARAGHVAAGSFGEALDARVSLVETEAAAAAREITNTAEHDQTQTDIANLNDLDAAEVAAAVIVALTVQGYTAARALLLDNLDAAISTRAVPGDLMGLVAGAITAAKIAADAFTASQFDASMQSYQAKVWNFDDDLAGTPTDRYGVAFFKNGNFITAGIGAPSIRVLRNVDGVDLIPTIALVAVPGFPGLFFFEETSGPRRMVDGRSYFAVVTATIDAATRTWPQQIGRDNTP
;
A
#
# COMPACT_ATOMS: atom_id res chain seq x y z
N MET A 1 -12.56 38.61 103.76
CA MET A 1 -13.91 39.16 104.01
C MET A 1 -14.34 39.82 102.72
N SER A 2 -15.49 39.49 102.14
CA SER A 2 -16.04 40.18 100.95
C SER A 2 -17.24 41.02 101.42
N GLY A 3 -17.12 42.34 101.34
CA GLY A 3 -18.16 43.34 101.62
C GLY A 3 -18.37 44.19 100.38
N GLN A 4 -19.63 44.40 100.01
CA GLN A 4 -19.97 45.28 98.89
C GLN A 4 -19.87 46.74 99.34
N GLY A 5 -19.24 47.57 98.51
CA GLY A 5 -19.10 49.00 98.75
C GLY A 5 -19.87 49.85 97.73
N THR A 6 -20.11 51.11 98.07
CA THR A 6 -20.56 52.19 97.18
C THR A 6 -19.43 53.20 96.94
N VAL A 7 -19.20 53.60 95.69
CA VAL A 7 -18.24 54.67 95.34
C VAL A 7 -18.56 55.94 96.16
N GLY A 8 -17.55 56.57 96.77
CA GLY A 8 -17.71 57.78 97.59
C GLY A 8 -17.85 57.58 99.10
N SER A 9 -18.03 56.33 99.56
CA SER A 9 -18.08 56.01 101.00
C SER A 9 -16.69 55.71 101.58
N GLY A 10 -16.46 56.02 102.86
CA GLY A 10 -15.24 55.63 103.57
C GLY A 10 -15.30 54.18 104.06
N TYR A 11 -14.21 53.44 103.94
CA TYR A 11 -14.14 52.02 104.32
C TYR A 11 -13.14 51.80 105.44
N VAL A 12 -13.56 51.10 106.50
CA VAL A 12 -12.67 50.73 107.60
C VAL A 12 -12.14 49.31 107.36
N VAL A 13 -10.82 49.16 107.34
CA VAL A 13 -10.14 47.87 107.24
C VAL A 13 -9.49 47.57 108.57
N THR A 14 -9.75 46.39 109.13
CA THR A 14 -9.11 45.88 110.35
C THR A 14 -8.21 44.69 110.02
N PHE A 15 -7.05 44.60 110.67
CA PHE A 15 -6.10 43.50 110.50
C PHE A 15 -5.38 43.21 111.83
N GLY A 16 -4.96 41.96 112.04
CA GLY A 16 -4.20 41.56 113.23
C GLY A 16 -2.71 41.48 112.93
N VAL A 17 -1.87 41.89 113.88
CA VAL A 17 -0.43 41.68 113.85
C VAL A 17 -0.06 40.72 114.97
N ILE A 18 0.69 39.69 114.65
CA ILE A 18 1.07 38.63 115.58
C ILE A 18 2.60 38.49 115.52
N ASN A 19 3.24 38.32 116.67
CA ASN A 19 4.67 38.04 116.77
C ASN A 19 4.98 36.62 116.21
N PRO A 20 6.25 36.31 115.84
CA PRO A 20 6.63 34.98 115.36
C PRO A 20 6.28 33.82 116.32
N ASN A 21 6.10 34.10 117.61
CA ASN A 21 5.70 33.12 118.62
C ASN A 21 4.16 32.92 118.73
N GLY A 22 3.37 33.52 117.83
CA GLY A 22 1.91 33.42 117.83
C GLY A 22 1.18 34.37 118.79
N THR A 23 1.89 35.20 119.56
CA THR A 23 1.26 36.17 120.48
C THR A 23 0.88 37.47 119.75
N PRO A 24 -0.28 38.09 120.02
CA PRO A 24 -0.64 39.36 119.39
C PRO A 24 0.39 40.46 119.69
N ARG A 25 0.75 41.23 118.67
CA ARG A 25 1.73 42.30 118.78
C ARG A 25 1.03 43.62 119.06
N THR A 26 1.12 44.10 120.29
CA THR A 26 0.49 45.34 120.75
C THR A 26 1.49 46.50 120.80
N GLY A 27 1.00 47.74 120.85
CA GLY A 27 1.79 48.94 121.10
C GLY A 27 2.51 49.53 119.89
N LEU A 28 2.19 49.10 118.66
CA LEU A 28 2.74 49.70 117.44
C LEU A 28 2.07 51.04 117.15
N VAL A 29 2.85 52.03 116.71
CA VAL A 29 2.36 53.37 116.35
C VAL A 29 2.16 53.48 114.84
N ALA A 30 1.42 54.50 114.38
CA ALA A 30 1.10 54.67 112.96
C ALA A 30 2.34 54.68 112.03
N GLY A 31 3.49 55.18 112.51
CA GLY A 31 4.75 55.20 111.77
C GLY A 31 5.41 53.83 111.59
N ASP A 32 4.96 52.82 112.31
CA ASP A 32 5.45 51.44 112.20
C ASP A 32 4.80 50.68 111.03
N PHE A 33 3.88 51.31 110.29
CA PHE A 33 3.14 50.69 109.18
C PHE A 33 3.27 51.49 107.88
N THR A 34 3.43 50.77 106.77
CA THR A 34 3.22 51.28 105.42
C THR A 34 2.02 50.55 104.81
N VAL A 35 0.92 51.25 104.61
CA VAL A 35 -0.28 50.70 103.94
C VAL A 35 -0.25 51.10 102.47
N ARG A 36 -0.40 50.11 101.58
CA ARG A 36 -0.59 50.31 100.14
C ARG A 36 -1.98 49.86 99.75
N VAL A 37 -2.63 50.63 98.90
CA VAL A 37 -3.96 50.33 98.35
C VAL A 37 -3.81 50.39 96.84
N GLU A 38 -4.14 49.30 96.18
CA GLU A 38 -4.04 49.11 94.75
C GLU A 38 -5.44 49.18 94.14
N ASN A 39 -5.60 50.02 93.13
CA ASN A 39 -6.82 50.03 92.30
C ASN A 39 -6.69 49.00 91.16
N PRO A 40 -7.75 48.72 90.37
CA PRO A 40 -7.70 47.75 89.27
C PRO A 40 -6.61 48.06 88.22
N GLN A 41 -6.21 49.33 88.12
CA GLN A 41 -5.17 49.81 87.19
C GLN A 41 -3.77 49.82 87.82
N ASN A 42 -3.60 49.27 89.03
CA ASN A 42 -2.34 49.12 89.74
C ASN A 42 -1.61 50.45 90.06
N THR A 43 -2.39 51.50 90.33
CA THR A 43 -1.91 52.85 90.68
C THR A 43 -1.93 53.05 92.20
N PHE A 44 -0.80 53.52 92.77
CA PHE A 44 -0.56 53.62 94.21
C PHE A 44 -1.05 54.94 94.82
N SER A 45 -1.60 54.89 96.04
CA SER A 45 -1.79 56.07 96.90
C SER A 45 -1.43 55.78 98.35
N THR A 46 -0.91 56.80 99.04
CA THR A 46 -0.17 56.76 100.32
C THR A 46 -1.00 56.61 101.60
N ALA A 47 -0.31 56.03 102.59
CA ALA A 47 -0.58 55.73 104.00
C ALA A 47 -1.80 56.39 104.69
N PRO A 48 -2.97 55.72 104.71
CA PRO A 48 -3.96 55.99 105.75
C PRO A 48 -3.36 55.74 107.14
N ALA A 49 -3.65 56.63 108.10
CA ALA A 49 -3.18 56.48 109.47
C ALA A 49 -3.70 55.15 110.07
N VAL A 50 -2.77 54.29 110.51
CA VAL A 50 -3.08 53.04 111.20
C VAL A 50 -3.20 53.31 112.70
N SER A 51 -4.26 52.81 113.33
CA SER A 51 -4.46 52.89 114.78
C SER A 51 -4.73 51.50 115.37
N GLU A 52 -4.11 51.17 116.52
CA GLU A 52 -4.44 49.94 117.25
C GLU A 52 -5.87 50.03 117.82
N VAL A 53 -6.67 48.98 117.62
CA VAL A 53 -8.04 48.84 118.14
C VAL A 53 -8.08 48.00 119.42
N GLY A 54 -6.99 47.32 119.75
CA GLY A 54 -6.78 46.54 120.97
C GLY A 54 -6.39 45.08 120.69
N GLY A 55 -5.61 44.48 121.58
CA GLY A 55 -5.26 43.05 121.52
C GLY A 55 -4.45 42.64 120.28
N GLY A 56 -3.63 43.54 119.73
CA GLY A 56 -2.83 43.31 118.52
C GLY A 56 -3.61 43.43 117.21
N GLN A 57 -4.86 43.93 117.26
CA GLN A 57 -5.59 44.35 116.07
C GLN A 57 -5.39 45.82 115.77
N TYR A 58 -5.28 46.15 114.50
CA TYR A 58 -5.07 47.47 113.96
C TYR A 58 -6.11 47.77 112.89
N ARG A 59 -6.35 49.06 112.64
CA ARG A 59 -7.26 49.50 111.59
C ARG A 59 -6.72 50.69 110.83
N PHE A 60 -7.12 50.81 109.57
CA PHE A 60 -6.99 52.04 108.80
C PHE A 60 -8.30 52.32 108.05
N THR A 61 -8.52 53.58 107.67
CA THR A 61 -9.72 53.99 106.92
C THR A 61 -9.33 54.46 105.53
N LEU A 62 -9.93 53.88 104.50
CA LEU A 62 -9.91 54.39 103.13
C LEU A 62 -10.91 55.54 103.03
N PRO A 63 -10.48 56.78 102.72
CA PRO A 63 -11.41 57.89 102.57
C PRO A 63 -12.27 57.71 101.32
N GLY A 64 -13.55 58.09 101.37
CA GLY A 64 -14.46 57.99 100.21
C GLY A 64 -14.01 58.78 98.97
N ALA A 65 -13.22 59.83 99.17
CA ALA A 65 -12.57 60.56 98.07
C ALA A 65 -11.63 59.66 97.24
N PHE A 66 -11.01 58.64 97.85
CA PHE A 66 -10.15 57.68 97.16
C PHE A 66 -10.97 56.87 96.15
N THR A 67 -12.09 56.28 96.57
CA THR A 67 -12.95 55.51 95.66
C THR A 67 -13.65 56.40 94.64
N THR A 68 -13.94 57.66 94.96
CA THR A 68 -14.47 58.63 93.99
C THR A 68 -13.46 58.92 92.87
N THR A 69 -12.18 59.05 93.21
CA THR A 69 -11.11 59.38 92.25
C THR A 69 -10.79 58.20 91.33
N HIS A 70 -10.90 56.97 91.82
CA HIS A 70 -10.47 55.77 91.10
C HIS A 70 -11.61 54.93 90.52
N GLY A 71 -12.87 55.30 90.78
CA GLY A 71 -14.06 54.69 90.16
C GLY A 71 -14.47 53.35 90.78
N ALA A 72 -15.46 52.71 90.18
CA ALA A 72 -15.87 51.35 90.55
C ALA A 72 -14.81 50.33 90.10
N GLY A 73 -14.52 49.32 90.93
CA GLY A 73 -13.59 48.27 90.58
C GLY A 73 -13.15 47.40 91.76
N GLU A 74 -12.29 46.43 91.47
CA GLU A 74 -11.61 45.58 92.45
C GLU A 74 -10.38 46.28 93.03
N TYR A 75 -10.38 46.47 94.35
CA TYR A 75 -9.26 47.10 95.07
C TYR A 75 -8.54 46.09 95.95
N GLY A 76 -7.21 46.10 95.91
CA GLY A 76 -6.34 45.34 96.80
C GLY A 76 -5.71 46.24 97.87
N TRP A 77 -5.26 45.67 98.99
CA TRP A 77 -4.43 46.39 99.95
C TRP A 77 -3.35 45.49 100.53
N SER A 78 -2.22 46.09 100.92
CA SER A 78 -1.15 45.44 101.67
C SER A 78 -0.67 46.35 102.79
N VAL A 79 -0.23 45.74 103.90
CA VAL A 79 0.36 46.47 105.03
C VAL A 79 1.72 45.87 105.33
N GLU A 80 2.74 46.72 105.41
CA GLU A 80 4.10 46.35 105.71
C GLU A 80 4.52 46.98 107.05
N LEU A 81 5.14 46.21 107.96
CA LEU A 81 5.69 46.75 109.21
C LEU A 81 7.11 47.26 108.98
N THR A 82 7.33 48.55 109.24
CA THR A 82 8.62 49.21 108.94
C THR A 82 9.67 49.04 110.03
N ASN A 83 9.30 48.72 111.29
CA ASN A 83 10.29 48.58 112.36
C ASN A 83 9.81 47.72 113.55
N PRO A 84 10.53 46.67 113.98
CA PRO A 84 11.69 46.00 113.38
C PRO A 84 11.28 45.10 112.20
N PRO A 85 12.18 44.89 111.21
CA PRO A 85 11.87 44.21 109.96
C PRO A 85 11.69 42.70 110.19
N VAL A 86 10.46 42.20 110.08
CA VAL A 86 10.19 40.78 109.92
C VAL A 86 8.96 40.59 109.02
N ASP A 87 9.19 39.86 107.93
CA ASP A 87 8.30 39.23 106.94
C ASP A 87 6.93 39.87 106.60
N LEU A 88 6.79 40.20 105.31
CA LEU A 88 5.58 40.67 104.61
C LEU A 88 4.41 39.69 104.79
N ILE A 89 3.34 40.11 105.46
CA ILE A 89 2.03 39.45 105.39
C ILE A 89 1.22 40.16 104.30
N SER A 90 1.23 39.63 103.07
CA SER A 90 0.38 40.09 101.98
C SER A 90 -0.92 39.27 101.95
N ASN A 91 -2.04 39.88 102.31
CA ASN A 91 -3.37 39.27 102.22
C ASN A 91 -4.21 40.06 101.22
N TRP A 92 -4.56 39.44 100.09
CA TRP A 92 -5.45 40.04 99.09
C TRP A 92 -6.89 39.92 99.56
N VAL A 93 -7.60 41.05 99.66
CA VAL A 93 -9.03 41.08 99.93
C VAL A 93 -9.74 41.81 98.79
N THR A 94 -10.37 41.03 97.91
CA THR A 94 -11.18 41.49 96.77
C THR A 94 -12.52 42.05 97.23
N PHE A 95 -12.89 43.25 96.77
CA PHE A 95 -14.24 43.80 96.90
C PHE A 95 -14.72 44.33 95.54
N PHE A 96 -15.94 43.99 95.11
CA PHE A 96 -16.53 44.45 93.85
C PHE A 96 -17.46 45.65 94.07
N LEU A 97 -17.26 46.73 93.33
CA LEU A 97 -18.19 47.86 93.23
C LEU A 97 -18.96 47.72 91.91
N ARG A 98 -20.30 47.68 91.94
CA ARG A 98 -21.15 47.53 90.75
C ARG A 98 -21.49 48.90 90.17
N ASP A 99 -21.38 49.04 88.85
CA ASP A 99 -21.70 50.26 88.09
C ASP A 99 -23.24 50.44 88.01
N PRO A 100 -23.80 51.60 88.41
CA PRO A 100 -25.22 51.89 88.21
C PRO A 100 -25.65 52.08 86.74
N ASP A 101 -24.73 52.23 85.78
CA ASP A 101 -25.08 52.47 84.36
C ASP A 101 -25.44 51.20 83.56
N ASP A 102 -25.35 50.01 84.15
CA ASP A 102 -25.74 48.72 83.52
C ASP A 102 -27.26 48.43 83.57
N LEU A 103 -28.10 49.40 83.97
CA LEU A 103 -29.55 49.34 83.76
C LEU A 103 -29.90 49.94 82.39
N GLU A 104 -30.00 49.09 81.36
CA GLU A 104 -30.69 49.49 80.13
C GLU A 104 -32.07 50.07 80.50
N THR A 105 -32.34 51.30 80.07
CA THR A 105 -33.61 51.98 80.34
C THR A 105 -34.72 51.23 79.60
N GLU A 106 -35.82 50.86 80.28
CA GLU A 106 -36.91 50.01 79.75
C GLU A 106 -37.45 50.40 78.35
N THR A 107 -37.27 51.65 77.95
CA THR A 107 -37.60 52.19 76.64
C THR A 107 -36.85 51.54 75.47
N SER A 108 -35.59 51.13 75.65
CA SER A 108 -34.79 50.48 74.59
C SER A 108 -35.22 49.03 74.36
N ALA A 109 -35.64 48.33 75.41
CA ALA A 109 -36.17 46.97 75.33
C ALA A 109 -37.49 46.91 74.57
N ALA A 110 -38.41 47.86 74.81
CA ALA A 110 -39.69 47.94 74.11
C ALA A 110 -39.52 48.18 72.60
N ALA A 111 -38.57 49.03 72.19
CA ALA A 111 -38.31 49.31 70.78
C ALA A 111 -37.82 48.05 70.03
N ARG A 112 -36.93 47.27 70.64
CA ARG A 112 -36.44 46.00 70.06
C ARG A 112 -37.54 44.96 69.93
N ALA A 113 -38.45 44.89 70.91
CA ALA A 113 -39.57 43.95 70.87
C ALA A 113 -40.52 44.23 69.68
N VAL A 114 -40.79 45.50 69.38
CA VAL A 114 -41.62 45.90 68.23
C VAL A 114 -40.95 45.53 66.90
N THR A 115 -39.65 45.80 66.75
CA THR A 115 -38.90 45.42 65.54
C THR A 115 -38.90 43.90 65.33
N ASN A 116 -38.60 43.12 66.38
CA ASN A 116 -38.59 41.66 66.29
C ASN A 116 -39.98 41.11 65.92
N GLN A 117 -41.05 41.72 66.42
CA GLN A 117 -42.41 41.30 66.06
C GLN A 117 -42.73 41.59 64.60
N ALA A 118 -42.32 42.75 64.07
CA ALA A 118 -42.50 43.08 62.67
C ALA A 118 -41.70 42.15 61.74
N GLU A 119 -40.46 41.82 62.10
CA GLU A 119 -39.64 40.84 61.36
C GLU A 119 -40.24 39.43 61.41
N HIS A 120 -40.78 39.03 62.56
CA HIS A 120 -41.49 37.76 62.72
C HIS A 120 -42.75 37.71 61.84
N ASP A 121 -43.57 38.76 61.87
CA ASP A 121 -44.80 38.84 61.07
C ASP A 121 -44.49 38.85 59.56
N GLN A 122 -43.42 39.53 59.14
CA GLN A 122 -42.95 39.50 57.75
C GLN A 122 -42.47 38.10 57.34
N THR A 123 -41.67 37.44 58.19
CA THR A 123 -41.21 36.07 57.93
C THR A 123 -42.39 35.11 57.82
N GLN A 124 -43.41 35.29 58.67
CA GLN A 124 -44.64 34.49 58.62
C GLN A 124 -45.44 34.73 57.34
N ALA A 125 -45.49 35.97 56.84
CA ALA A 125 -46.09 36.30 55.55
C ALA A 125 -45.31 35.69 54.37
N ASP A 126 -43.98 35.76 54.40
CA ASP A 126 -43.13 35.18 53.36
C ASP A 126 -43.25 33.65 53.33
N VAL A 127 -43.30 32.99 54.49
CA VAL A 127 -43.54 31.54 54.61
C VAL A 127 -44.92 31.16 54.08
N ALA A 128 -45.94 32.00 54.26
CA ALA A 128 -47.27 31.76 53.70
C ALA A 128 -47.33 31.95 52.16
N LEU A 129 -46.39 32.71 51.58
CA LEU A 129 -46.24 32.88 50.13
C LEU A 129 -45.41 31.78 49.48
N VAL A 130 -44.59 31.04 50.24
CA VAL A 130 -43.94 29.82 49.76
C VAL A 130 -45.04 28.86 49.29
N GLU A 131 -44.87 28.29 48.09
CA GLU A 131 -45.81 27.38 47.44
C GLU A 131 -46.36 26.40 48.48
N THR A 132 -47.67 26.49 48.76
CA THR A 132 -48.30 25.59 49.71
C THR A 132 -48.12 24.16 49.22
N GLU A 133 -47.99 23.21 50.15
CA GLU A 133 -47.86 21.78 49.80
C GLU A 133 -48.99 21.31 48.86
N ALA A 134 -50.18 21.92 48.96
CA ALA A 134 -51.31 21.68 48.07
C ALA A 134 -51.07 22.14 46.62
N ALA A 135 -50.45 23.29 46.42
CA ALA A 135 -50.11 23.79 45.08
C ALA A 135 -49.01 22.92 44.42
N ALA A 136 -48.01 22.52 45.21
CA ALA A 136 -46.98 21.60 44.75
C ALA A 136 -47.57 20.23 44.35
N ALA A 137 -48.46 19.68 45.17
CA ALA A 137 -49.16 18.42 44.88
C ALA A 137 -50.03 18.52 43.62
N ALA A 138 -50.75 19.63 43.42
CA ALA A 138 -51.56 19.85 42.22
C ALA A 138 -50.71 19.89 40.94
N ARG A 139 -49.51 20.50 41.02
CA ARG A 139 -48.55 20.53 39.92
C ARG A 139 -47.98 19.14 39.62
N GLU A 140 -47.66 18.34 40.64
CA GLU A 140 -47.21 16.96 40.46
C GLU A 140 -48.25 16.08 39.78
N VAL A 141 -49.52 16.20 40.19
CA VAL A 141 -50.65 15.51 39.55
C VAL A 141 -50.78 15.91 38.08
N THR A 142 -50.66 17.21 37.78
CA THR A 142 -50.73 17.73 36.39
C THR A 142 -49.59 17.16 35.55
N ASN A 143 -48.35 17.25 36.03
CA ASN A 143 -47.17 16.72 35.32
C ASN A 143 -47.29 15.21 35.08
N THR A 144 -47.82 14.46 36.05
CA THR A 144 -48.04 13.02 35.92
C THR A 144 -49.08 12.72 34.85
N ALA A 145 -50.17 13.50 34.79
CA ALA A 145 -51.18 13.36 33.76
C ALA A 145 -50.65 13.71 32.35
N GLU A 146 -49.89 14.79 32.22
CA GLU A 146 -49.23 15.18 30.96
C GLU A 146 -48.22 14.13 30.50
N HIS A 147 -47.44 13.56 31.44
CA HIS A 147 -46.49 12.50 31.12
C HIS A 147 -47.20 11.23 30.64
N ALA A 148 -48.27 10.82 31.33
CA ALA A 148 -49.07 9.67 30.93
C ALA A 148 -49.70 9.88 29.54
N GLN A 149 -50.20 11.08 29.24
CA GLN A 149 -50.73 11.41 27.91
C GLN A 149 -49.64 11.33 26.84
N THR A 150 -48.46 11.89 27.11
CA THR A 150 -47.33 11.84 26.17
C THR A 150 -46.89 10.39 25.89
N GLN A 151 -46.89 9.52 26.90
CA GLN A 151 -46.59 8.10 26.71
C GLN A 151 -47.64 7.39 25.83
N LEU A 152 -48.92 7.72 25.98
CA LEU A 152 -49.99 7.20 25.11
C LEU A 152 -49.83 7.71 23.68
N ASP A 153 -49.52 8.99 23.49
CA ASP A 153 -49.32 9.59 22.17
C ASP A 153 -48.13 8.94 21.45
N ILE A 154 -47.02 8.69 22.16
CA ILE A 154 -45.85 7.97 21.62
C ILE A 154 -46.22 6.53 21.25
N ALA A 155 -46.97 5.82 22.08
CA ALA A 155 -47.41 4.46 21.78
C ALA A 155 -48.39 4.40 20.57
N ASN A 156 -49.10 5.49 20.29
CA ASN A 156 -50.01 5.63 19.16
C ASN A 156 -49.34 6.13 17.88
N LEU A 157 -48.07 6.54 17.93
CA LEU A 157 -47.24 6.68 16.74
C LEU A 157 -47.04 5.25 16.19
N ASN A 158 -47.96 4.83 15.32
CA ASN A 158 -47.86 3.59 14.56
C ASN A 158 -46.68 3.72 13.58
N ASP A 159 -45.46 3.62 14.11
CA ASP A 159 -44.25 3.60 13.30
C ASP A 159 -44.38 2.43 12.32
N PRO A 160 -44.33 2.70 10.99
CA PRO A 160 -44.42 1.62 10.02
C PRO A 160 -43.22 0.70 10.26
N ASP A 161 -43.49 -0.59 10.42
CA ASP A 161 -42.41 -1.55 10.51
C ASP A 161 -41.64 -1.61 9.18
N VAL A 162 -40.46 -2.23 9.21
CA VAL A 162 -39.60 -2.34 8.03
C VAL A 162 -40.33 -3.02 6.86
N ALA A 163 -41.26 -3.94 7.14
CA ALA A 163 -42.03 -4.62 6.10
C ALA A 163 -43.04 -3.68 5.45
N ALA A 164 -43.78 -2.89 6.22
CA ALA A 164 -44.71 -1.89 5.71
C ALA A 164 -44.01 -0.81 4.87
N ILE A 165 -42.81 -0.38 5.29
CA ILE A 165 -41.97 0.53 4.49
C ILE A 165 -41.52 -0.15 3.21
N ALA A 166 -41.03 -1.39 3.29
CA ALA A 166 -40.55 -2.13 2.12
C ALA A 166 -41.68 -2.39 1.11
N ASP A 167 -42.84 -2.87 1.56
CA ASP A 167 -44.02 -3.09 0.73
C ASP A 167 -44.46 -1.77 0.10
N GLY A 168 -44.52 -0.68 0.87
CA GLY A 168 -44.86 0.65 0.34
C GLY A 168 -43.91 1.13 -0.77
N VAL A 169 -42.61 0.89 -0.62
CA VAL A 169 -41.59 1.30 -1.62
C VAL A 169 -41.57 0.37 -2.84
N TRP A 170 -41.68 -0.94 -2.65
CA TRP A 170 -41.55 -1.93 -3.73
C TRP A 170 -42.85 -2.14 -4.51
N ASP A 171 -44.01 -1.99 -3.87
CA ASP A 171 -45.32 -2.08 -4.51
C ASP A 171 -45.86 -0.70 -4.95
N GLU A 172 -45.05 0.36 -4.84
CA GLU A 172 -45.38 1.69 -5.33
C GLU A 172 -45.70 1.63 -6.83
N ALA A 173 -46.89 2.10 -7.20
CA ALA A 173 -47.35 2.02 -8.58
C ALA A 173 -46.47 2.88 -9.49
N ARG A 174 -45.91 2.29 -10.57
CA ARG A 174 -45.13 3.01 -11.59
C ARG A 174 -45.83 4.26 -12.13
N ALA A 175 -47.17 4.27 -12.17
CA ALA A 175 -47.96 5.43 -12.59
C ALA A 175 -47.68 6.70 -11.77
N GLY A 176 -47.20 6.59 -10.53
CA GLY A 176 -46.77 7.72 -9.70
C GLY A 176 -45.43 8.33 -10.10
N HIS A 177 -44.67 7.63 -10.97
CA HIS A 177 -43.29 7.95 -11.33
C HIS A 177 -43.11 8.41 -12.78
N VAL A 178 -44.19 8.88 -13.43
CA VAL A 178 -44.19 9.31 -14.84
C VAL A 178 -43.94 10.82 -15.02
N ALA A 179 -43.65 11.55 -13.94
CA ALA A 179 -43.41 12.99 -14.01
C ALA A 179 -42.14 13.28 -14.83
N ALA A 180 -42.22 14.26 -15.74
CA ALA A 180 -41.10 14.66 -16.58
C ALA A 180 -39.90 15.12 -15.73
N GLY A 181 -38.71 14.63 -16.06
CA GLY A 181 -37.47 14.92 -15.33
C GLY A 181 -37.34 14.21 -13.98
N SER A 182 -38.25 13.29 -13.64
CA SER A 182 -38.12 12.42 -12.47
C SER A 182 -37.20 11.23 -12.75
N PHE A 183 -36.71 10.59 -11.69
CA PHE A 183 -35.95 9.34 -11.80
C PHE A 183 -36.76 8.23 -12.50
N GLY A 184 -38.07 8.19 -12.27
CA GLY A 184 -38.96 7.20 -12.85
C GLY A 184 -39.09 7.30 -14.37
N GLU A 185 -39.17 8.51 -14.91
CA GLU A 185 -39.18 8.75 -16.35
C GLU A 185 -37.86 8.30 -16.99
N ALA A 186 -36.71 8.62 -16.36
CA ALA A 186 -35.41 8.17 -16.82
C ALA A 186 -35.25 6.64 -16.78
N LEU A 187 -35.76 5.98 -15.74
CA LEU A 187 -35.73 4.52 -15.61
C LEU A 187 -36.65 3.85 -16.64
N ASP A 188 -37.87 4.34 -16.81
CA ASP A 188 -38.84 3.80 -17.79
C ASP A 188 -38.30 3.94 -19.21
N ALA A 189 -37.68 5.09 -19.54
CA ALA A 189 -36.99 5.30 -20.81
C ALA A 189 -35.83 4.29 -20.99
N ARG A 190 -35.08 3.98 -19.94
CA ARG A 190 -33.94 3.04 -20.01
C ARG A 190 -34.39 1.58 -20.14
N VAL A 191 -35.41 1.19 -19.38
CA VAL A 191 -35.97 -0.17 -19.40
C VAL A 191 -36.71 -0.42 -20.71
N SER A 192 -37.39 0.58 -21.27
CA SER A 192 -38.07 0.46 -22.57
C SER A 192 -37.10 0.29 -23.75
N LEU A 193 -35.81 0.61 -23.58
CA LEU A 193 -34.77 0.32 -24.57
C LEU A 193 -34.26 -1.12 -24.49
N VAL A 194 -34.54 -1.83 -23.40
CA VAL A 194 -34.20 -3.26 -23.30
C VAL A 194 -35.11 -4.00 -24.27
N GLU A 195 -34.48 -4.68 -25.22
CA GLU A 195 -35.18 -5.54 -26.17
C GLU A 195 -36.07 -6.53 -25.42
N THR A 196 -37.34 -6.62 -25.82
CA THR A 196 -38.26 -7.57 -25.19
C THR A 196 -37.85 -8.99 -25.54
N GLU A 197 -38.12 -9.95 -24.65
CA GLU A 197 -37.87 -11.37 -24.92
C GLU A 197 -38.55 -11.83 -26.23
N ALA A 198 -39.72 -11.28 -26.54
CA ALA A 198 -40.44 -11.55 -27.78
C ALA A 198 -39.67 -11.03 -29.03
N ALA A 199 -39.07 -9.84 -28.95
CA ALA A 199 -38.27 -9.28 -30.03
C ALA A 199 -36.96 -10.07 -30.22
N ALA A 200 -36.30 -10.44 -29.11
CA ALA A 200 -35.11 -11.28 -29.13
C ALA A 200 -35.40 -12.66 -29.75
N ALA A 201 -36.53 -13.29 -29.37
CA ALA A 201 -36.96 -14.57 -29.94
C ALA A 201 -37.29 -14.46 -31.44
N ALA A 202 -37.94 -13.37 -31.87
CA ALA A 202 -38.20 -13.13 -33.29
C ALA A 202 -36.91 -12.97 -34.11
N ARG A 203 -35.90 -12.30 -33.54
CA ARG A 203 -34.56 -12.20 -34.15
C ARG A 203 -33.88 -13.56 -34.25
N GLU A 204 -33.95 -14.38 -33.20
CA GLU A 204 -33.36 -15.73 -33.21
C GLU A 204 -34.01 -16.65 -34.25
N ILE A 205 -35.34 -16.59 -34.39
CA ILE A 205 -36.06 -17.31 -35.46
C ILE A 205 -35.56 -16.86 -36.84
N THR A 206 -35.42 -15.55 -37.05
CA THR A 206 -34.92 -14.99 -38.31
C THR A 206 -33.49 -15.47 -38.59
N ASN A 207 -32.59 -15.37 -37.61
CA ASN A 207 -31.21 -15.83 -37.73
C ASN A 207 -31.13 -17.34 -38.03
N THR A 208 -32.00 -18.14 -37.40
CA THR A 208 -32.07 -19.59 -37.64
C THR A 208 -32.53 -19.87 -39.07
N ALA A 209 -33.56 -19.17 -39.55
CA ALA A 209 -34.04 -19.32 -40.92
C ALA A 209 -32.98 -18.91 -41.96
N GLU A 210 -32.26 -17.81 -41.72
CA GLU A 210 -31.13 -17.38 -42.57
C GLU A 210 -29.98 -18.41 -42.57
N HIS A 211 -29.69 -18.98 -41.41
CA HIS A 211 -28.69 -20.03 -41.26
C HIS A 211 -29.09 -21.32 -42.00
N ASP A 212 -30.33 -21.77 -41.85
CA ASP A 212 -30.85 -22.97 -42.53
C ASP A 212 -30.87 -22.79 -44.06
N GLN A 213 -31.19 -21.58 -44.54
CA GLN A 213 -31.07 -21.24 -45.95
C GLN A 213 -29.61 -21.30 -46.41
N THR A 214 -28.68 -20.72 -45.64
CA THR A 214 -27.25 -20.76 -45.95
C THR A 214 -26.72 -22.19 -45.99
N GLN A 215 -27.16 -23.07 -45.07
CA GLN A 215 -26.79 -24.48 -45.08
C GLN A 215 -27.32 -25.21 -46.33
N THR A 216 -28.54 -24.90 -46.75
CA THR A 216 -29.13 -25.44 -47.98
C THR A 216 -28.35 -25.01 -49.21
N ASP A 217 -27.98 -23.72 -49.29
CA ASP A 217 -27.20 -23.17 -50.39
C ASP A 217 -25.80 -23.83 -50.45
N ILE A 218 -25.15 -24.04 -49.30
CA ILE A 218 -23.86 -24.76 -49.22
C ILE A 218 -24.00 -26.22 -49.67
N ALA A 219 -25.07 -26.92 -49.26
CA ALA A 219 -25.31 -28.29 -49.68
C ALA A 219 -25.48 -28.39 -51.20
N ASN A 220 -26.24 -27.47 -51.81
CA ASN A 220 -26.44 -27.41 -53.26
C ASN A 220 -25.14 -27.12 -54.03
N LEU A 221 -24.21 -26.33 -53.47
CA LEU A 221 -22.89 -26.12 -54.08
C LEU A 221 -22.00 -27.35 -53.97
N ASN A 222 -22.12 -28.10 -52.88
CA ASN A 222 -21.34 -29.33 -52.64
C ASN A 222 -21.88 -30.54 -53.43
N ASP A 223 -23.09 -30.47 -53.96
CA ASP A 223 -23.71 -31.53 -54.77
C ASP A 223 -23.28 -31.49 -56.25
N LEU A 224 -22.37 -30.58 -56.63
CA LEU A 224 -21.66 -30.70 -57.90
C LEU A 224 -20.69 -31.88 -57.81
N ASP A 225 -21.22 -33.08 -58.02
CA ASP A 225 -20.39 -34.26 -58.06
C ASP A 225 -19.41 -34.17 -59.26
N ALA A 226 -18.22 -34.74 -59.10
CA ALA A 226 -17.20 -34.68 -60.14
C ALA A 226 -17.66 -35.35 -61.46
N ALA A 227 -18.63 -36.26 -61.41
CA ALA A 227 -19.20 -36.93 -62.56
C ALA A 227 -20.19 -36.04 -63.34
N GLU A 228 -20.98 -35.22 -62.67
CA GLU A 228 -21.87 -34.22 -63.26
C GLU A 228 -21.05 -33.11 -63.94
N VAL A 229 -20.00 -32.62 -63.28
CA VAL A 229 -19.06 -31.67 -63.88
C VAL A 229 -18.38 -32.30 -65.10
N ALA A 230 -17.89 -33.54 -64.98
CA ALA A 230 -17.30 -34.24 -66.11
C ALA A 230 -18.30 -34.45 -67.26
N ALA A 231 -19.56 -34.80 -66.94
CA ALA A 231 -20.62 -34.97 -67.93
C ALA A 231 -20.95 -33.66 -68.64
N ALA A 232 -21.09 -32.55 -67.90
CA ALA A 232 -21.33 -31.23 -68.46
C ALA A 232 -20.18 -30.78 -69.38
N VAL A 233 -18.92 -31.03 -68.98
CA VAL A 233 -17.73 -30.75 -69.80
C VAL A 233 -17.71 -31.61 -71.06
N ILE A 234 -18.02 -32.90 -70.95
CA ILE A 234 -18.10 -33.80 -72.12
C ILE A 234 -19.17 -33.31 -73.10
N VAL A 235 -20.35 -32.92 -72.61
CA VAL A 235 -21.42 -32.38 -73.45
C VAL A 235 -20.96 -31.09 -74.13
N ALA A 236 -20.36 -30.15 -73.39
CA ALA A 236 -19.86 -28.89 -73.96
C ALA A 236 -18.78 -29.12 -75.03
N LEU A 237 -17.82 -30.02 -74.78
CA LEU A 237 -16.77 -30.39 -75.74
C LEU A 237 -17.36 -31.08 -76.98
N THR A 238 -18.35 -31.96 -76.78
CA THR A 238 -19.08 -32.62 -77.88
C THR A 238 -19.82 -31.62 -78.76
N VAL A 239 -20.49 -30.62 -78.17
CA VAL A 239 -21.15 -29.53 -78.91
C VAL A 239 -20.14 -28.70 -79.72
N GLN A 240 -18.93 -28.52 -79.20
CA GLN A 240 -17.82 -27.88 -79.91
C GLN A 240 -17.14 -28.80 -80.96
N GLY A 241 -17.61 -30.04 -81.12
CA GLY A 241 -17.08 -31.01 -82.07
C GLY A 241 -15.86 -31.80 -81.59
N TYR A 242 -15.46 -31.63 -80.32
CA TYR A 242 -14.42 -32.43 -79.67
C TYR A 242 -15.03 -33.72 -79.11
N THR A 243 -15.21 -34.71 -79.98
CA THR A 243 -15.67 -36.05 -79.60
C THR A 243 -14.50 -36.97 -79.26
N ALA A 244 -14.76 -38.04 -78.48
CA ALA A 244 -13.78 -39.13 -78.29
C ALA A 244 -13.55 -39.94 -79.58
N ALA A 245 -14.48 -39.88 -80.54
CA ALA A 245 -14.24 -40.33 -81.90
C ALA A 245 -13.25 -39.38 -82.58
N ARG A 246 -12.29 -39.94 -83.34
CA ARG A 246 -11.36 -39.17 -84.17
C ARG A 246 -12.18 -38.18 -85.01
N ALA A 247 -11.90 -36.88 -84.88
CA ALA A 247 -12.66 -35.86 -85.58
C ALA A 247 -12.59 -36.12 -87.10
N LEU A 248 -13.71 -36.06 -87.82
CA LEU A 248 -13.75 -36.18 -89.28
C LEU A 248 -12.83 -35.16 -89.99
N LEU A 249 -12.54 -34.03 -89.32
CA LEU A 249 -11.56 -33.04 -89.81
C LEU A 249 -10.10 -33.51 -89.67
N LEU A 250 -9.78 -34.39 -88.71
CA LEU A 250 -8.49 -35.10 -88.68
C LEU A 250 -8.39 -36.07 -89.85
N ASP A 251 -9.48 -36.71 -90.27
CA ASP A 251 -9.48 -37.56 -91.47
C ASP A 251 -9.25 -36.73 -92.75
N ASN A 252 -9.74 -35.49 -92.79
CA ASN A 252 -9.41 -34.56 -93.87
C ASN A 252 -7.94 -34.09 -93.83
N LEU A 253 -7.33 -34.00 -92.64
CA LEU A 253 -5.90 -33.72 -92.50
C LEU A 253 -5.06 -34.93 -92.97
N ASP A 254 -5.47 -36.15 -92.58
CA ASP A 254 -4.87 -37.41 -93.02
C ASP A 254 -5.01 -37.59 -94.54
N ALA A 255 -6.17 -37.25 -95.10
CA ALA A 255 -6.42 -37.25 -96.53
C ALA A 255 -5.60 -36.18 -97.26
N ALA A 256 -5.49 -34.96 -96.72
CA ALA A 256 -4.67 -33.89 -97.30
C ALA A 256 -3.16 -34.21 -97.25
N ILE A 257 -2.69 -34.85 -96.17
CA ILE A 257 -1.30 -35.33 -96.06
C ILE A 257 -1.08 -36.52 -97.01
N SER A 258 -2.01 -37.49 -97.03
CA SER A 258 -1.93 -38.68 -97.90
C SER A 258 -2.05 -38.36 -99.39
N THR A 259 -2.74 -37.28 -99.76
CA THR A 259 -2.84 -36.82 -101.17
C THR A 259 -1.71 -35.87 -101.56
N ARG A 260 -0.99 -35.27 -100.61
CA ARG A 260 0.27 -34.56 -100.85
C ARG A 260 1.48 -35.49 -100.94
N ALA A 261 1.37 -36.72 -100.44
CA ALA A 261 2.36 -37.76 -100.68
C ALA A 261 2.25 -38.24 -102.13
N VAL A 262 3.10 -37.69 -103.01
CA VAL A 262 3.38 -38.30 -104.30
C VAL A 262 3.95 -39.71 -104.04
N PRO A 263 3.55 -40.77 -104.79
CA PRO A 263 4.18 -42.08 -104.67
C PRO A 263 5.71 -41.96 -104.83
N GLY A 264 6.44 -41.97 -103.70
CA GLY A 264 7.87 -41.66 -103.64
C GLY A 264 8.32 -40.82 -102.44
N ASP A 265 7.43 -40.01 -101.82
CA ASP A 265 7.77 -39.15 -100.66
C ASP A 265 7.21 -39.66 -99.31
N LEU A 266 6.50 -40.79 -99.32
CA LEU A 266 6.30 -41.56 -98.11
C LEU A 266 7.63 -42.21 -97.76
N MET A 267 8.00 -42.16 -96.47
CA MET A 267 9.06 -42.96 -95.84
C MET A 267 8.78 -44.48 -95.89
N GLY A 268 8.25 -44.97 -97.00
CA GLY A 268 8.30 -46.36 -97.40
C GLY A 268 9.74 -46.67 -97.71
N LEU A 269 10.40 -47.27 -96.73
CA LEU A 269 11.66 -47.97 -96.91
C LEU A 269 11.51 -48.88 -98.14
N VAL A 270 12.02 -48.45 -99.29
CA VAL A 270 11.97 -49.24 -100.53
C VAL A 270 12.54 -50.62 -100.21
N ALA A 271 11.93 -51.70 -100.67
CA ALA A 271 12.46 -53.04 -100.44
C ALA A 271 13.94 -53.08 -100.90
N GLY A 272 14.87 -53.30 -99.95
CA GLY A 272 16.32 -53.18 -100.17
C GLY A 272 16.97 -51.88 -99.63
N ALA A 273 16.23 -50.97 -99.01
CA ALA A 273 16.78 -49.74 -98.42
C ALA A 273 17.58 -50.02 -97.13
N ILE A 274 17.16 -51.03 -96.35
CA ILE A 274 17.96 -51.66 -95.29
C ILE A 274 18.38 -53.05 -95.79
N THR A 275 19.64 -53.18 -96.18
CA THR A 275 20.28 -54.46 -96.46
C THR A 275 21.11 -54.91 -95.26
N ALA A 276 21.38 -56.21 -95.14
CA ALA A 276 22.29 -56.74 -94.13
C ALA A 276 23.68 -56.03 -94.14
N ALA A 277 24.13 -55.56 -95.31
CA ALA A 277 25.35 -54.78 -95.46
C ALA A 277 25.30 -53.37 -94.82
N LYS A 278 24.12 -52.76 -94.71
CA LYS A 278 23.91 -51.46 -94.03
C LYS A 278 23.70 -51.59 -92.52
N ILE A 279 23.31 -52.79 -92.05
CA ILE A 279 23.28 -53.14 -90.63
C ILE A 279 24.69 -53.57 -90.16
N ALA A 280 25.50 -54.16 -91.04
CA ALA A 280 26.84 -54.67 -90.74
C ALA A 280 27.98 -53.64 -90.83
N ALA A 281 27.67 -52.36 -91.08
CA ALA A 281 28.63 -51.27 -91.03
C ALA A 281 28.28 -50.31 -89.88
N ASP A 282 28.56 -50.73 -88.64
CA ASP A 282 28.95 -49.82 -87.55
C ASP A 282 28.04 -48.62 -87.26
N ALA A 283 26.72 -48.76 -87.46
CA ALA A 283 25.75 -47.68 -87.27
C ALA A 283 25.55 -47.25 -85.79
N PHE A 284 26.06 -48.04 -84.85
CA PHE A 284 26.40 -47.62 -83.48
C PHE A 284 27.72 -48.28 -83.07
N THR A 285 28.84 -47.71 -83.50
CA THR A 285 30.15 -48.12 -82.97
C THR A 285 30.33 -47.55 -81.57
N ALA A 286 31.07 -48.25 -80.71
CA ALA A 286 31.54 -47.69 -79.43
C ALA A 286 32.31 -46.36 -79.60
N SER A 287 32.73 -46.03 -80.83
CA SER A 287 33.28 -44.75 -81.29
C SER A 287 32.28 -43.57 -81.28
N GLN A 288 30.96 -43.82 -81.21
CA GLN A 288 29.92 -42.79 -81.27
C GLN A 288 29.38 -42.39 -79.89
N PHE A 289 29.75 -43.11 -78.82
CA PHE A 289 29.92 -42.47 -77.52
C PHE A 289 31.24 -41.70 -77.62
N ASP A 290 31.08 -40.41 -77.86
CA ASP A 290 32.14 -39.51 -78.26
C ASP A 290 33.40 -39.68 -77.40
N ALA A 291 34.51 -40.10 -78.03
CA ALA A 291 35.84 -40.16 -77.41
C ALA A 291 36.31 -38.78 -76.87
N SER A 292 35.59 -37.72 -77.24
CA SER A 292 35.60 -36.34 -76.74
C SER A 292 35.08 -36.14 -75.31
N MET A 293 34.23 -37.03 -74.79
CA MET A 293 33.74 -36.92 -73.40
C MET A 293 34.79 -37.45 -72.42
N GLN A 294 35.93 -36.76 -72.37
CA GLN A 294 36.97 -37.06 -71.41
C GLN A 294 36.73 -36.27 -70.13
N SER A 295 36.43 -36.98 -69.05
CA SER A 295 36.36 -36.37 -67.73
C SER A 295 37.75 -36.33 -67.12
N TYR A 296 38.16 -35.15 -66.67
CA TYR A 296 39.43 -34.96 -65.98
C TYR A 296 39.19 -34.49 -64.56
N GLN A 297 39.87 -35.10 -63.60
CA GLN A 297 39.73 -34.79 -62.19
C GLN A 297 41.11 -34.68 -61.55
N ALA A 298 41.22 -33.88 -60.49
CA ALA A 298 42.38 -33.87 -59.62
C ALA A 298 41.93 -34.18 -58.19
N LYS A 299 42.75 -34.95 -57.47
CA LYS A 299 42.58 -35.21 -56.03
C LYS A 299 43.76 -34.61 -55.30
N VAL A 300 43.45 -33.77 -54.31
CA VAL A 300 44.39 -33.13 -53.41
C VAL A 300 44.23 -33.75 -52.02
N TRP A 301 45.37 -34.07 -51.41
CA TRP A 301 45.49 -34.44 -50.00
C TRP A 301 46.39 -33.42 -49.32
N ASN A 302 46.02 -32.98 -48.12
CA ASN A 302 46.94 -32.29 -47.23
C ASN A 302 47.40 -33.28 -46.15
N PHE A 303 48.70 -33.33 -45.90
CA PHE A 303 49.30 -34.04 -44.80
C PHE A 303 49.88 -33.00 -43.86
N ASP A 304 49.47 -33.09 -42.60
CA ASP A 304 50.15 -32.39 -41.53
C ASP A 304 51.38 -33.22 -41.12
N ASP A 305 52.57 -32.68 -41.34
CA ASP A 305 53.83 -33.31 -40.97
C ASP A 305 54.51 -32.42 -39.91
N ASP A 306 53.98 -32.54 -38.68
CA ASP A 306 54.44 -31.83 -37.48
C ASP A 306 55.45 -32.65 -36.65
N LEU A 307 56.06 -33.70 -37.23
CA LEU A 307 57.05 -34.56 -36.56
C LEU A 307 58.35 -33.79 -36.27
N ALA A 308 58.43 -33.26 -35.04
CA ALA A 308 59.61 -32.77 -34.30
C ALA A 308 60.78 -32.21 -35.13
N GLY A 309 60.63 -30.98 -35.63
CA GLY A 309 61.78 -30.15 -35.99
C GLY A 309 61.46 -28.98 -36.92
N THR A 310 60.52 -29.16 -37.85
CA THR A 310 60.02 -28.07 -38.70
C THR A 310 58.59 -28.42 -39.09
N PRO A 311 57.59 -27.71 -38.55
CA PRO A 311 56.20 -27.95 -38.90
C PRO A 311 55.98 -27.68 -40.40
N THR A 312 55.53 -28.68 -41.16
CA THR A 312 55.32 -28.55 -42.62
C THR A 312 53.94 -29.01 -43.04
N ASP A 313 53.32 -28.27 -43.97
CA ASP A 313 52.14 -28.77 -44.68
C ASP A 313 52.58 -29.35 -46.03
N ARG A 314 52.34 -30.64 -46.22
CA ARG A 314 52.62 -31.32 -47.50
C ARG A 314 51.32 -31.51 -48.27
N TYR A 315 51.30 -31.05 -49.52
CA TYR A 315 50.15 -31.17 -50.42
C TYR A 315 50.44 -32.23 -51.46
N GLY A 316 49.76 -33.37 -51.41
CA GLY A 316 49.83 -34.41 -52.43
C GLY A 316 48.75 -34.21 -53.48
N VAL A 317 49.09 -34.39 -54.77
CA VAL A 317 48.17 -34.19 -55.89
C VAL A 317 48.27 -35.34 -56.89
N ALA A 318 47.13 -35.94 -57.22
CA ALA A 318 46.95 -36.96 -58.24
C ALA A 318 45.95 -36.50 -59.31
N PHE A 319 46.17 -36.89 -60.57
CA PHE A 319 45.27 -36.56 -61.68
C PHE A 319 44.63 -37.82 -62.26
N PHE A 320 43.38 -37.70 -62.69
CA PHE A 320 42.58 -38.79 -63.24
C PHE A 320 41.95 -38.39 -64.57
N LYS A 321 41.88 -39.34 -65.51
CA LYS A 321 41.22 -39.23 -66.81
C LYS A 321 40.25 -40.39 -66.96
N ASN A 322 38.97 -40.09 -67.12
CA ASN A 322 37.89 -41.07 -67.19
C ASN A 322 37.90 -42.04 -65.99
N GLY A 323 38.14 -41.50 -64.79
CA GLY A 323 38.25 -42.29 -63.56
C GLY A 323 39.57 -43.06 -63.38
N ASN A 324 40.45 -43.10 -64.39
CA ASN A 324 41.74 -43.79 -64.32
C ASN A 324 42.86 -42.85 -63.88
N PHE A 325 43.74 -43.31 -63.01
CA PHE A 325 44.91 -42.55 -62.56
C PHE A 325 45.90 -42.31 -63.71
N ILE A 326 46.38 -41.08 -63.86
CA ILE A 326 47.28 -40.66 -64.93
C ILE A 326 48.72 -40.71 -64.42
N THR A 327 49.56 -41.56 -65.00
CA THR A 327 50.96 -41.76 -64.58
C THR A 327 51.99 -41.01 -65.43
N ALA A 328 51.60 -40.47 -66.60
CA ALA A 328 52.48 -39.75 -67.52
C ALA A 328 51.72 -38.67 -68.32
N GLY A 329 52.43 -37.76 -68.98
CA GLY A 329 51.82 -36.73 -69.84
C GLY A 329 51.20 -35.55 -69.08
N ILE A 330 51.54 -35.38 -67.79
CA ILE A 330 51.12 -34.25 -66.97
C ILE A 330 52.17 -33.16 -67.07
N GLY A 331 51.83 -32.07 -67.77
CA GLY A 331 52.73 -30.93 -68.00
C GLY A 331 52.53 -29.81 -66.99
N ALA A 332 53.65 -29.32 -66.43
CA ALA A 332 53.72 -28.15 -65.53
C ALA A 332 52.63 -28.11 -64.42
N PRO A 333 52.48 -29.17 -63.61
CA PRO A 333 51.52 -29.16 -62.52
C PRO A 333 51.91 -28.10 -61.47
N SER A 334 50.93 -27.34 -61.01
CA SER A 334 51.09 -26.27 -60.03
C SER A 334 49.93 -26.25 -59.05
N ILE A 335 50.16 -25.71 -57.85
CA ILE A 335 49.16 -25.53 -56.81
C ILE A 335 49.15 -24.08 -56.33
N ARG A 336 47.96 -23.56 -56.05
CA ARG A 336 47.73 -22.31 -55.34
C ARG A 336 46.71 -22.58 -54.25
N VAL A 337 46.97 -22.16 -53.02
CA VAL A 337 46.04 -22.38 -51.91
C VAL A 337 45.42 -21.05 -51.50
N LEU A 338 44.10 -20.96 -51.57
CA LEU A 338 43.33 -19.76 -51.24
C LEU A 338 42.69 -19.91 -49.87
N ARG A 339 42.72 -18.84 -49.07
CA ARG A 339 41.90 -18.76 -47.86
C ARG A 339 40.43 -18.69 -48.26
N ASN A 340 39.60 -19.54 -47.67
CA ASN A 340 38.17 -19.56 -47.99
C ASN A 340 37.48 -18.23 -47.60
N VAL A 341 37.97 -17.54 -46.57
CA VAL A 341 37.32 -16.33 -46.03
C VAL A 341 37.42 -15.10 -46.93
N ASP A 342 38.50 -14.97 -47.72
CA ASP A 342 38.75 -13.76 -48.50
C ASP A 342 39.32 -14.03 -49.90
N GLY A 343 39.54 -15.29 -50.26
CA GLY A 343 40.10 -15.68 -51.56
C GLY A 343 41.55 -15.25 -51.76
N VAL A 344 42.22 -14.74 -50.73
CA VAL A 344 43.64 -14.34 -50.81
C VAL A 344 44.51 -15.58 -50.75
N ASP A 345 45.60 -15.56 -51.51
CA ASP A 345 46.60 -16.64 -51.52
C ASP A 345 47.18 -16.83 -50.11
N LEU A 346 46.93 -18.01 -49.53
CA LEU A 346 47.74 -18.54 -48.43
C LEU A 346 49.10 -19.00 -49.00
N ILE A 347 49.05 -19.76 -50.09
CA ILE A 347 50.22 -20.18 -50.87
C ILE A 347 50.01 -19.65 -52.29
N PRO A 348 50.94 -18.83 -52.84
CA PRO A 348 50.85 -18.36 -54.22
C PRO A 348 50.97 -19.53 -55.19
N THR A 349 50.85 -19.29 -56.50
CA THR A 349 51.02 -20.39 -57.47
C THR A 349 52.47 -20.91 -57.44
N ILE A 350 52.66 -22.17 -57.03
CA ILE A 350 53.95 -22.85 -56.96
C ILE A 350 53.90 -24.12 -57.81
N ALA A 351 55.03 -24.47 -58.44
CA ALA A 351 55.16 -25.72 -59.20
C ALA A 351 55.21 -26.93 -58.25
N LEU A 352 54.51 -28.01 -58.62
CA LEU A 352 54.54 -29.27 -57.89
C LEU A 352 55.73 -30.14 -58.34
N VAL A 353 56.31 -30.90 -57.42
CA VAL A 353 57.43 -31.82 -57.66
C VAL A 353 56.91 -33.25 -57.75
N ALA A 354 57.37 -34.04 -58.72
CA ALA A 354 56.97 -35.45 -58.83
C ALA A 354 57.53 -36.27 -57.65
N VAL A 355 56.71 -37.17 -57.08
CA VAL A 355 57.17 -38.09 -56.04
C VAL A 355 58.06 -39.17 -56.66
N PRO A 356 59.33 -39.32 -56.23
CA PRO A 356 60.20 -40.38 -56.74
C PRO A 356 59.58 -41.77 -56.54
N GLY A 357 59.58 -42.60 -57.58
CA GLY A 357 59.04 -43.97 -57.53
C GLY A 357 57.51 -44.09 -57.68
N PHE A 358 56.76 -42.98 -57.69
CA PHE A 358 55.31 -42.98 -57.87
C PHE A 358 54.90 -42.05 -59.03
N PRO A 359 55.02 -42.50 -60.29
CA PRO A 359 54.71 -41.68 -61.45
C PRO A 359 53.24 -41.24 -61.43
N GLY A 360 53.00 -39.95 -61.67
CA GLY A 360 51.64 -39.36 -61.65
C GLY A 360 51.22 -38.74 -60.31
N LEU A 361 51.98 -38.97 -59.23
CA LEU A 361 51.78 -38.31 -57.95
C LEU A 361 52.77 -37.15 -57.80
N PHE A 362 52.27 -35.98 -57.43
CA PHE A 362 53.07 -34.78 -57.23
C PHE A 362 52.87 -34.23 -55.83
N PHE A 363 53.85 -33.48 -55.32
CA PHE A 363 53.78 -32.86 -54.02
C PHE A 363 54.41 -31.46 -53.97
N PHE A 364 53.99 -30.69 -52.98
CA PHE A 364 54.65 -29.45 -52.55
C PHE A 364 54.68 -29.42 -51.02
N GLU A 365 55.77 -28.92 -50.46
CA GLU A 365 55.96 -28.76 -49.01
C GLU A 365 56.07 -27.27 -48.69
N GLU A 366 55.17 -26.78 -47.84
CA GLU A 366 55.26 -25.43 -47.29
C GLU A 366 55.93 -25.48 -45.92
N THR A 367 57.15 -24.94 -45.85
CA THR A 367 57.96 -24.86 -44.63
C THR A 367 57.88 -23.49 -43.96
N SER A 368 57.27 -22.48 -44.60
CA SER A 368 57.12 -21.15 -44.02
C SER A 368 55.90 -21.08 -43.10
N GLY A 369 56.15 -20.85 -41.81
CA GLY A 369 55.13 -20.70 -40.78
C GLY A 369 53.91 -19.81 -41.11
N PRO A 370 54.06 -18.64 -41.79
CA PRO A 370 52.91 -17.79 -42.10
C PRO A 370 52.02 -18.27 -43.25
N ARG A 371 52.45 -19.29 -44.01
CA ARG A 371 51.70 -19.86 -45.16
C ARG A 371 51.10 -21.24 -44.86
N ARG A 372 51.14 -21.65 -43.59
CA ARG A 372 50.52 -22.90 -43.14
C ARG A 372 49.01 -22.75 -42.97
N MET A 373 48.31 -23.85 -43.19
CA MET A 373 46.90 -23.98 -42.88
C MET A 373 46.72 -23.94 -41.36
N VAL A 374 45.85 -23.06 -40.89
CA VAL A 374 45.40 -23.03 -39.49
C VAL A 374 44.36 -24.13 -39.26
N ASP A 375 44.51 -24.87 -38.17
CA ASP A 375 43.56 -25.89 -37.71
C ASP A 375 42.13 -25.33 -37.57
N GLY A 376 41.13 -26.16 -37.90
CA GLY A 376 39.72 -25.78 -37.86
C GLY A 376 39.30 -24.78 -38.93
N ARG A 377 40.16 -24.44 -39.90
CA ARG A 377 39.80 -23.60 -41.05
C ARG A 377 39.80 -24.40 -42.35
N SER A 378 38.94 -24.00 -43.28
CA SER A 378 38.90 -24.52 -44.64
C SER A 378 39.59 -23.58 -45.62
N TYR A 379 40.19 -24.17 -46.65
CA TYR A 379 40.93 -23.53 -47.72
C TYR A 379 40.56 -24.18 -49.05
N PHE A 380 40.86 -23.53 -50.17
CA PHE A 380 40.74 -24.12 -51.50
C PHE A 380 42.12 -24.35 -52.11
N ALA A 381 42.49 -25.60 -52.34
CA ALA A 381 43.61 -25.94 -53.18
C ALA A 381 43.17 -25.89 -54.64
N VAL A 382 43.73 -24.96 -55.39
CA VAL A 382 43.51 -24.80 -56.82
C VAL A 382 44.72 -25.37 -57.54
N VAL A 383 44.54 -26.54 -58.15
CA VAL A 383 45.59 -27.21 -58.91
C VAL A 383 45.42 -26.92 -60.39
N THR A 384 46.50 -26.61 -61.08
CA THR A 384 46.51 -26.43 -62.53
C THR A 384 47.55 -27.33 -63.18
N ALA A 385 47.18 -28.05 -64.23
CA ALA A 385 48.10 -28.85 -65.04
C ALA A 385 47.66 -28.91 -66.49
N THR A 386 48.60 -29.20 -67.39
CA THR A 386 48.33 -29.45 -68.81
C THR A 386 48.27 -30.95 -69.07
N ILE A 387 47.12 -31.44 -69.52
CA ILE A 387 46.88 -32.86 -69.83
C ILE A 387 46.24 -32.92 -71.22
N ASP A 388 46.76 -33.78 -72.09
CA ASP A 388 46.35 -33.87 -73.50
C ASP A 388 46.37 -32.51 -74.23
N ALA A 389 47.48 -31.77 -74.04
CA ALA A 389 47.71 -30.44 -74.64
C ALA A 389 46.76 -29.31 -74.19
N ALA A 390 45.90 -29.55 -73.21
CA ALA A 390 44.99 -28.53 -72.68
C ALA A 390 45.22 -28.29 -71.19
N THR A 391 45.34 -27.02 -70.80
CA THR A 391 45.46 -26.60 -69.41
C THR A 391 44.11 -26.69 -68.72
N ARG A 392 44.10 -27.27 -67.52
CA ARG A 392 42.90 -27.50 -66.72
C ARG A 392 43.18 -27.09 -65.29
N THR A 393 42.15 -26.57 -64.64
CA THR A 393 42.22 -26.07 -63.27
C THR A 393 41.11 -26.71 -62.44
N TRP A 394 41.48 -27.28 -61.30
CA TRP A 394 40.57 -27.97 -60.39
C TRP A 394 40.66 -27.34 -59.00
N PRO A 395 39.57 -26.72 -58.50
CA PRO A 395 39.48 -26.33 -57.10
C PRO A 395 39.01 -27.52 -56.25
N GLN A 396 39.71 -27.79 -55.15
CA GLN A 396 39.28 -28.73 -54.14
C GLN A 396 39.32 -28.06 -52.76
N GLN A 397 38.21 -28.17 -52.03
CA GLN A 397 38.19 -27.75 -50.63
C GLN A 397 39.04 -28.71 -49.80
N ILE A 398 39.93 -28.15 -48.99
CA ILE A 398 40.78 -28.85 -48.05
C ILE A 398 40.70 -28.15 -46.69
N GLY A 399 41.05 -28.86 -45.63
CA GLY A 399 41.00 -28.34 -44.26
C GLY A 399 41.79 -29.22 -43.33
N ARG A 400 42.17 -28.65 -42.18
CA ARG A 400 42.72 -29.39 -41.06
C ARG A 400 41.67 -29.43 -39.96
N ASP A 401 41.48 -30.60 -39.37
CA ASP A 401 40.63 -30.71 -38.19
C ASP A 401 41.30 -30.02 -36.99
N ASN A 402 40.51 -29.58 -36.00
CA ASN A 402 41.02 -28.89 -34.80
C ASN A 402 41.22 -29.82 -33.60
N THR A 403 41.07 -31.14 -33.79
CA THR A 403 41.28 -32.16 -32.77
C THR A 403 42.26 -33.23 -33.26
N PRO A 404 43.24 -33.64 -32.43
CA PRO A 404 44.20 -34.69 -32.78
C PRO A 404 43.57 -36.08 -32.95
#